data_AF-A0A9W6GFK3-F1
#
_entry.id   AF-A0A9W6GFK3-F1
#
_cell.length_a   1.000
_cell.length_b   1.000
_cell.length_c   1.000
_cell.angle_alpha   90.00
_cell.angle_beta   90.00
_cell.angle_gamma   90.00
#
_symmetry.space_group_name_H-M   'P 1'
#
loop_
_entity.id
_entity.type
_entity.pdbx_description
1 polymer ?
#
loop_
_entity_poly.entity_id
_entity_poly.type
_entity_poly.pdbx_seq_one_letter_code
_entity_poly.pdbx_strand_id
1 'polypeptide(L)'
;METITLKSNSPEVILELLKKAVERERKIIIETIRITKEKVDSLAKKLGVDIDKLMKGEIEHTEDNDMQLIELEGEIELLRHLESELKALESVEICK
;
A
#
# COMPACT_ATOMS: atom_id res chain seq x y z
N MET A 1 -7.32 -9.55 19.69
CA MET A 1 -8.02 -8.47 18.97
C MET A 1 -8.22 -7.33 19.93
N GLU A 2 -7.88 -6.12 19.51
CA GLU A 2 -8.11 -4.90 20.29
C GLU A 2 -9.29 -4.14 19.68
N THR A 3 -10.05 -3.44 20.51
CA THR A 3 -11.28 -2.74 20.09
C THR A 3 -11.08 -1.23 20.09
N ILE A 4 -11.48 -0.57 19.00
CA ILE A 4 -11.57 0.89 18.92
C ILE A 4 -13.02 1.30 19.23
N THR A 5 -13.24 2.10 20.27
CA THR A 5 -14.58 2.53 20.71
C THR A 5 -14.83 4.00 20.35
N LEU A 6 -15.97 4.27 19.71
CA LEU A 6 -16.40 5.61 19.31
C LEU A 6 -17.69 6.01 20.06
N LYS A 7 -17.79 7.28 20.47
CA LYS A 7 -19.02 7.86 21.05
C LYS A 7 -19.68 8.77 20.01
N SER A 8 -20.99 8.63 19.84
CA SER A 8 -21.76 9.41 18.88
C SER A 8 -23.19 9.68 19.39
N ASN A 9 -23.74 10.83 19.01
CA ASN A 9 -25.14 11.18 19.24
C ASN A 9 -26.09 10.52 18.21
N SER A 10 -25.54 9.82 17.21
CA SER A 10 -26.30 9.14 16.15
C SER A 10 -25.59 7.84 15.71
N PRO A 11 -25.54 6.82 16.59
CA PRO A 11 -24.73 5.62 16.39
C PRO A 11 -25.09 4.86 15.12
N GLU A 12 -26.38 4.75 14.79
CA GLU A 12 -26.86 4.05 13.59
C GLU A 12 -26.36 4.70 12.30
N VAL A 13 -26.39 6.04 12.23
CA VAL A 13 -25.91 6.79 11.07
C VAL A 13 -24.39 6.66 10.94
N ILE A 14 -23.67 6.79 12.06
CA ILE A 14 -22.21 6.66 12.07
C ILE A 14 -21.76 5.25 11.68
N LEU A 15 -22.46 4.21 12.16
CA LEU A 15 -22.16 2.83 11.83
C LEU A 15 -22.21 2.58 10.32
N GLU A 16 -23.25 3.08 9.64
CA GLU A 16 -23.37 2.95 8.19
C GLU A 16 -22.34 3.78 7.42
N LEU A 17 -21.97 4.95 7.94
CA LEU A 17 -20.89 5.76 7.35
C LEU A 17 -19.53 5.06 7.47
N LEU A 18 -19.22 4.47 8.62
CA LEU A 18 -17.97 3.76 8.85
C LEU A 18 -17.85 2.53 7.93
N LYS A 19 -18.91 1.74 7.77
CA LYS A 19 -18.93 0.63 6.81
C LYS A 19 -18.62 1.09 5.39
N LYS A 20 -19.27 2.16 4.94
CA LYS A 20 -19.03 2.73 3.60
C LYS A 20 -17.62 3.29 3.45
N ALA A 21 -17.09 3.93 4.49
CA ALA A 21 -15.74 4.49 4.50
C ALA A 21 -14.69 3.38 4.37
N VAL A 22 -14.79 2.33 5.20
CA VAL A 22 -13.89 1.16 5.14
C VAL A 22 -13.96 0.47 3.78
N GLU A 23 -15.17 0.24 3.25
CA GLU A 23 -15.35 -0.37 1.92
C GLU A 23 -14.75 0.48 0.80
N ARG A 24 -14.91 1.81 0.88
CA ARG A 24 -14.36 2.74 -0.11
C ARG A 24 -12.83 2.76 -0.03
N GLU A 25 -12.29 2.84 1.17
CA GLU A 25 -10.84 2.86 1.39
C GLU A 25 -10.21 1.57 0.87
N ARG A 26 -10.84 0.41 1.11
CA ARG A 26 -10.37 -0.87 0.56
C ARG A 26 -10.24 -0.83 -0.96
N LYS A 27 -11.24 -0.26 -1.65
CA LYS A 27 -11.22 -0.15 -3.12
C LYS A 27 -10.12 0.79 -3.61
N ILE A 28 -9.91 1.91 -2.91
CA ILE A 28 -8.84 2.86 -3.24
C ILE A 28 -7.49 2.18 -3.09
N ILE A 29 -7.22 1.53 -1.96
CA ILE A 29 -5.95 0.85 -1.71
C ILE A 29 -5.69 -0.24 -2.75
N ILE A 30 -6.70 -1.07 -3.07
CA ILE A 30 -6.56 -2.12 -4.10
C ILE A 30 -6.16 -1.53 -5.46
N GLU A 31 -6.80 -0.45 -5.87
CA GLU A 31 -6.50 0.20 -7.14
C GLU A 31 -5.12 0.85 -7.14
N THR A 32 -4.75 1.51 -6.03
CA THR A 32 -3.40 2.07 -5.87
C THR A 32 -2.33 0.98 -5.92
N ILE A 33 -2.54 -0.16 -5.24
CA ILE A 33 -1.65 -1.33 -5.31
C ILE A 33 -1.47 -1.78 -6.76
N ARG A 34 -2.55 -1.87 -7.54
CA ARG A 34 -2.49 -2.26 -8.96
C ARG A 34 -1.59 -1.31 -9.75
N ILE A 35 -1.81 0.00 -9.61
CA ILE A 35 -1.06 1.04 -10.32
C ILE A 35 0.42 1.03 -9.90
N THR A 36 0.70 0.94 -8.59
CA THR A 36 2.06 0.88 -8.06
C THR A 36 2.79 -0.38 -8.52
N LYS A 37 2.13 -1.55 -8.55
CA LYS A 37 2.70 -2.79 -9.12
C LYS A 37 3.10 -2.62 -10.58
N GLU A 38 2.21 -2.05 -11.40
CA GLU A 38 2.50 -1.77 -12.82
C GLU A 38 3.71 -0.83 -12.97
N LYS A 39 3.85 0.16 -12.09
CA LYS A 39 4.99 1.09 -12.09
C LYS A 39 6.29 0.39 -11.67
N VAL A 40 6.27 -0.41 -10.60
CA VAL A 40 7.41 -1.23 -10.14
C VAL A 40 7.88 -2.16 -11.26
N ASP A 41 6.97 -2.91 -11.89
CA ASP A 41 7.30 -3.85 -12.97
C ASP A 41 7.91 -3.14 -14.18
N SER A 42 7.37 -1.97 -14.54
CA SER A 42 7.88 -1.15 -15.65
C SER A 42 9.30 -0.63 -15.36
N LEU A 43 9.54 -0.09 -14.16
CA LEU A 43 10.85 0.41 -13.74
C LEU A 43 11.88 -0.71 -13.66
N ALA A 44 11.55 -1.83 -13.02
CA ALA A 44 12.43 -3.00 -12.92
C ALA A 44 12.81 -3.53 -14.30
N LYS A 45 11.83 -3.64 -15.22
CA LYS A 45 12.08 -4.07 -16.60
C LYS A 45 12.94 -3.08 -17.38
N LYS A 46 12.70 -1.77 -17.22
CA LYS A 46 13.49 -0.71 -17.89
C LYS A 46 14.94 -0.72 -17.43
N LEU A 47 15.17 -0.95 -16.14
CA LEU A 47 16.50 -0.97 -15.53
C LEU A 47 17.21 -2.33 -15.70
N GLY A 48 16.48 -3.39 -16.10
CA GLY A 48 17.02 -4.74 -16.19
C GLY A 48 17.42 -5.31 -14.82
N VAL A 49 16.69 -4.90 -13.78
CA VAL A 49 17.04 -5.12 -12.38
C VAL A 49 16.16 -6.21 -11.77
N ASP A 50 16.79 -7.07 -10.96
CA ASP A 50 16.10 -7.98 -10.06
C ASP A 50 15.73 -7.25 -8.76
N ILE A 51 14.43 -7.19 -8.46
CA ILE A 51 13.88 -6.47 -7.30
C ILE A 51 14.43 -7.01 -5.98
N ASP A 52 14.57 -8.34 -5.84
CA ASP A 52 15.05 -8.94 -4.60
C ASP A 52 16.51 -8.61 -4.35
N LYS A 53 17.33 -8.55 -5.41
CA LYS A 53 18.72 -8.10 -5.31
C LYS A 53 18.83 -6.63 -5.00
N LEU A 54 18.00 -5.78 -5.63
CA LEU A 54 17.95 -4.35 -5.35
C LEU A 54 17.69 -4.09 -3.87
N MET A 55 16.62 -4.69 -3.32
CA MET A 55 16.22 -4.49 -1.93
C MET A 55 17.19 -5.09 -0.91
N LYS A 56 18.17 -5.91 -1.33
CA LYS A 56 19.27 -6.39 -0.50
C LYS A 56 20.53 -5.52 -0.59
N GLY A 57 20.51 -4.47 -1.42
CA GLY A 57 21.68 -3.63 -1.70
C GLY A 57 22.74 -4.33 -2.56
N GLU A 58 22.36 -5.37 -3.30
CA GLU A 58 23.29 -6.12 -4.18
C GLU A 58 23.45 -5.44 -5.56
N ILE A 59 22.74 -4.33 -5.80
CA ILE A 59 22.77 -3.59 -7.06
C ILE A 59 23.47 -2.25 -6.81
N GLU A 60 24.51 -2.02 -7.60
CA GLU A 60 25.30 -0.81 -7.51
C GLU A 60 24.55 0.39 -8.10
N HIS A 61 24.50 1.46 -7.31
CA HIS A 61 24.01 2.76 -7.73
C HIS A 61 25.17 3.52 -8.38
N THR A 62 25.06 3.71 -9.68
CA THR A 62 25.99 4.48 -10.53
C THR A 62 25.35 5.83 -10.85
N GLU A 63 26.14 6.83 -11.24
CA GLU A 63 25.61 8.15 -11.61
C GLU A 63 24.51 8.10 -12.69
N ASP A 64 24.57 7.10 -13.59
CA ASP A 64 23.63 6.94 -14.70
C ASP A 64 22.28 6.33 -14.30
N ASN A 65 22.21 5.57 -13.19
CA ASN A 65 21.01 4.83 -12.77
C ASN A 65 20.51 5.15 -11.35
N ASP A 66 21.28 5.89 -10.55
CA ASP A 66 21.03 6.18 -9.14
C ASP A 66 19.59 6.67 -8.88
N MET A 67 19.17 7.72 -9.58
CA MET A 67 17.84 8.30 -9.40
C MET A 67 16.70 7.33 -9.75
N GLN A 68 16.89 6.48 -10.76
CA GLN A 68 15.88 5.52 -11.19
C GLN A 68 15.80 4.31 -10.26
N LEU A 69 16.94 3.89 -9.68
CA LEU A 69 16.98 2.86 -8.65
C LEU A 69 16.32 3.35 -7.36
N ILE A 70 16.63 4.57 -6.92
CA ILE A 70 15.97 5.20 -5.76
C ILE A 70 14.45 5.30 -5.97
N GLU A 71 14.01 5.69 -7.17
CA GLU A 71 12.58 5.70 -7.50
C GLU A 71 11.98 4.30 -7.38
N LEU A 72 12.63 3.28 -7.94
CA LEU A 72 12.15 1.90 -7.87
C LEU A 72 12.09 1.39 -6.41
N GLU A 73 13.10 1.65 -5.60
CA GLU A 73 13.11 1.32 -4.17
C GLU A 73 11.94 1.97 -3.43
N GLY A 74 11.70 3.26 -3.69
CA GLY A 74 10.58 3.99 -3.11
C GLY A 74 9.21 3.41 -3.50
N GLU A 75 9.04 3.02 -4.76
CA GLU A 75 7.80 2.39 -5.22
C GLU A 75 7.60 0.99 -4.61
N ILE A 76 8.67 0.23 -4.40
CA ILE A 76 8.62 -1.07 -3.72
C ILE A 76 8.24 -0.91 -2.24
N GLU A 77 8.82 0.07 -1.55
CA GLU A 77 8.47 0.42 -0.16
C GLU A 77 7.00 0.83 -0.06
N LEU A 78 6.54 1.71 -0.95
CA LEU A 78 5.14 2.14 -1.03
C LEU A 78 4.21 0.95 -1.24
N LEU A 79 4.56 0.05 -2.16
CA LEU A 79 3.76 -1.14 -2.42
C LEU A 79 3.60 -2.02 -1.18
N ARG A 80 4.71 -2.29 -0.47
CA ARG A 80 4.69 -3.06 0.78
C ARG A 80 3.82 -2.40 1.84
N HIS A 81 3.90 -1.07 1.95
CA HIS A 81 3.07 -0.32 2.88
C HIS A 81 1.58 -0.46 2.56
N LEU A 82 1.19 -0.26 1.31
CA LEU A 82 -0.20 -0.40 0.86
C LEU A 82 -0.74 -1.82 1.06
N GLU A 83 0.05 -2.86 0.78
CA GLU A 83 -0.34 -4.26 1.04
C GLU A 83 -0.55 -4.53 2.54
N SER A 84 0.28 -3.93 3.39
CA SER A 84 0.10 -4.00 4.85
C SER A 84 -1.16 -3.28 5.31
N GLU A 85 -1.44 -2.07 4.79
CA GLU A 85 -2.65 -1.32 5.10
C GLU A 85 -3.91 -2.06 4.63
N LEU A 86 -3.90 -2.63 3.43
CA LEU A 86 -5.00 -3.43 2.91
C LEU A 86 -5.28 -4.61 3.85
N LYS A 87 -4.24 -5.35 4.24
CA LYS A 87 -4.38 -6.48 5.16
C LYS A 87 -4.92 -6.06 6.52
N ALA A 88 -4.48 -4.91 7.05
CA ALA A 88 -5.00 -4.36 8.29
C ALA A 88 -6.49 -4.01 8.14
N LEU A 89 -6.88 -3.37 7.04
CA LEU A 89 -8.26 -2.98 6.75
C LEU A 89 -9.18 -4.18 6.54
N GLU A 90 -8.71 -5.23 5.86
CA GLU A 90 -9.45 -6.48 5.65
C GLU A 90 -9.70 -7.25 6.96
N SER A 91 -8.89 -7.00 8.00
CA SER A 91 -9.11 -7.57 9.33
C SER A 91 -10.11 -6.79 10.20
N VAL A 92 -10.60 -5.64 9.72
CA VAL A 92 -11.52 -4.79 10.48
C VAL A 92 -12.93 -5.39 10.47
N GLU A 93 -13.41 -5.69 11.67
CA GLU A 93 -14.80 -6.04 11.92
C GLU A 93 -15.50 -4.87 12.63
N ILE A 94 -16.58 -4.36 12.03
CA ILE A 94 -17.38 -3.29 12.64
C ILE A 94 -18.50 -3.92 13.47
N CYS A 95 -18.28 -3.97 14.78
CA CYS A 95 -19.24 -4.47 15.77
C CYS A 95 -20.39 -3.48 16.02
N LYS A 96 -21.56 -4.01 16.43
CA LYS A 96 -22.73 -3.22 16.85
C LYS A 96 -22.71 -2.94 18.34
#